data_AF-A0A3A0BCI7-F1
#
_entry.id   AF-A0A3A0BCI7-F1
#
_cell.length_a   1.000
_cell.length_b   1.000
_cell.length_c   1.000
_cell.angle_alpha   90.00
_cell.angle_beta   90.00
_cell.angle_gamma   90.00
#
_symmetry.space_group_name_H-M   'P 1'
#
loop_
_entity.id
_entity.type
_entity.pdbx_description
1 polymer ?
#
loop_
_entity_poly.entity_id
_entity_poly.type
_entity_poly.pdbx_seq_one_letter_code
_entity_poly.pdbx_strand_id
1 'polypeptide(L)'
;VYNVGSGHAWPIRRLLDALLALSPMQVEVTQDPARLRPSDVPASVCDNRRLVAATGWQPQIDLHTSLRDLLEAWRRQVREPYGEATET
;
A
#
# COMPACT_ATOMS: atom_id res chain seq x y z
N VAL A 1 3.03 -20.18 -15.56
CA VAL A 1 3.19 -19.15 -14.51
C VAL A 1 2.97 -17.78 -15.15
N TYR A 2 2.23 -16.90 -14.48
CA TYR A 2 1.95 -15.53 -14.91
C TYR A 2 2.29 -14.58 -13.76
N ASN A 3 2.97 -13.47 -14.05
CA ASN A 3 3.15 -12.40 -13.08
C ASN A 3 1.87 -11.57 -13.02
N VAL A 4 1.46 -11.20 -11.81
CA VAL A 4 0.30 -10.35 -11.56
C VAL A 4 0.77 -9.09 -10.86
N GLY A 5 0.40 -7.94 -11.39
CA GLY A 5 0.82 -6.65 -10.86
C GLY A 5 0.54 -5.53 -11.85
N SER A 6 0.74 -4.28 -11.42
CA SER A 6 0.34 -3.09 -12.17
C SER A 6 1.24 -2.75 -13.36
N GLY A 7 2.40 -3.39 -13.50
CA GLY A 7 3.42 -2.97 -14.48
C GLY A 7 4.25 -1.75 -14.04
N HIS A 8 3.96 -1.17 -12.88
CA HIS A 8 4.56 0.08 -12.40
C HIS A 8 5.15 -0.10 -11.01
N ALA A 9 6.33 0.49 -10.79
CA ALA A 9 6.91 0.62 -9.47
C ALA A 9 6.81 2.07 -8.99
N TRP A 10 6.70 2.24 -7.68
CA TRP A 10 6.57 3.54 -7.03
C TRP A 10 7.56 3.65 -5.87
N PRO A 11 8.23 4.80 -5.69
CA PRO A 11 9.07 5.02 -4.53
C PRO A 11 8.23 4.96 -3.24
N ILE A 12 8.75 4.34 -2.18
CA ILE A 12 8.08 4.31 -0.86
C ILE A 12 7.72 5.72 -0.39
N ARG A 13 8.58 6.70 -0.66
CA ARG A 13 8.32 8.10 -0.33
C ARG A 13 7.03 8.63 -0.97
N ARG A 14 6.75 8.27 -2.24
CA ARG A 14 5.52 8.67 -2.94
C ARG A 14 4.27 8.06 -2.30
N LEU A 15 4.36 6.80 -1.84
CA LEU A 15 3.25 6.16 -1.12
C LEU A 15 2.98 6.87 0.21
N LEU A 16 4.03 7.19 0.95
CA LEU A 16 3.93 7.93 2.21
C LEU A 16 3.34 9.32 1.99
N ASP A 17 3.86 10.09 1.02
CA ASP A 17 3.39 11.44 0.72
C ASP A 17 1.89 11.43 0.33
N ALA A 18 1.45 10.42 -0.44
CA ALA A 18 0.03 10.27 -0.78
C ALA A 18 -0.85 10.00 0.44
N LEU A 19 -0.41 9.15 1.37
CA LEU A 19 -1.13 8.90 2.62
C LEU A 19 -1.17 10.14 3.53
N LEU A 20 -0.06 10.89 3.60
CA LEU A 20 0.03 12.14 4.36
C LEU A 20 -0.91 13.20 3.79
N ALA A 21 -1.00 13.34 2.47
CA ALA A 21 -1.92 14.27 1.82
C ALA A 21 -3.40 13.95 2.10
N LEU A 22 -3.73 12.70 2.40
CA LEU A 22 -5.07 12.26 2.81
C LEU A 22 -5.33 12.42 4.31
N SER A 23 -4.33 12.82 5.10
CA SER A 23 -4.43 13.06 6.53
C SER A 23 -4.73 14.53 6.83
N PRO A 24 -5.69 14.84 7.73
CA PRO A 24 -5.91 16.22 8.17
C PRO A 24 -4.84 16.71 9.16
N MET A 25 -3.96 15.82 9.63
CA MET A 25 -2.93 16.13 10.64
C MET A 25 -1.57 16.35 9.99
N GLN A 26 -0.80 17.28 10.54
CA GLN A 26 0.62 17.38 10.25
C GLN A 26 1.35 16.24 10.97
N VAL A 27 2.05 15.40 10.19
CA VAL A 27 2.81 14.25 10.68
C VAL A 27 4.27 14.47 10.35
N GLU A 28 5.13 14.40 11.37
CA GLU A 28 6.57 14.44 11.19
C GLU A 28 7.09 13.10 10.65
N VAL A 29 7.99 13.16 9.66
CA VAL A 29 8.58 11.97 9.04
C VAL A 29 10.05 11.86 9.44
N THR A 30 10.38 10.82 10.19
CA THR A 30 11.74 10.54 10.65
C THR A 30 12.17 9.15 10.19
N GLN A 31 13.43 9.01 9.76
CA GLN A 31 14.02 7.72 9.40
C GLN A 31 14.49 7.01 10.66
N ASP A 32 14.00 5.79 10.88
CA ASP A 32 14.44 4.91 11.97
C ASP A 32 15.51 3.93 11.45
N PRO A 33 16.78 4.05 11.90
CA PRO A 33 17.84 3.14 11.49
C PRO A 33 17.55 1.66 11.78
N ALA A 34 16.77 1.36 12.83
CA ALA A 34 16.42 -0.02 13.19
C ALA A 34 15.46 -0.68 12.17
N ARG A 35 14.81 0.12 11.32
CA ARG A 35 13.90 -0.36 10.27
C ARG A 35 14.57 -0.48 8.90
N LEU A 36 15.83 -0.07 8.78
CA LEU A 36 16.60 -0.19 7.54
C LEU A 36 17.06 -1.63 7.34
N ARG A 37 16.85 -2.15 6.12
CA ARG A 37 17.31 -3.48 5.79
C ARG A 37 18.79 -3.41 5.41
N PRO A 38 19.62 -4.39 5.83
CA PRO A 38 21.01 -4.48 5.39
C PRO A 38 21.17 -4.62 3.87
N SER A 39 20.13 -5.07 3.18
CA SER A 39 20.06 -5.16 1.72
C SER A 39 18.65 -4.83 1.26
N ASP A 40 18.54 -3.90 0.32
CA ASP A 40 17.29 -3.50 -0.32
C ASP A 40 17.42 -3.63 -1.84
N VAL A 41 16.35 -4.09 -2.48
CA VAL A 41 16.24 -4.08 -3.95
C VAL A 41 15.82 -2.67 -4.38
N PRO A 42 16.63 -1.95 -5.19
CA PRO A 42 16.35 -0.54 -5.51
C PRO A 42 15.02 -0.32 -6.24
N ALA A 43 14.63 -1.28 -7.10
CA ALA A 43 13.37 -1.28 -7.81
C ALA A 43 12.90 -2.70 -8.09
N SER A 44 11.62 -2.95 -7.87
CA SER A 44 10.94 -4.19 -8.27
C SER A 44 9.74 -3.83 -9.13
N VAL A 45 9.79 -4.24 -10.40
CA VAL A 45 8.75 -3.93 -11.40
C VAL A 45 8.20 -5.25 -11.94
N CYS A 46 6.88 -5.39 -11.94
CA CYS A 46 6.20 -6.57 -12.46
C CYS A 46 6.11 -6.50 -13.99
N ASP A 47 6.66 -7.47 -14.72
CA ASP A 47 6.33 -7.66 -16.14
C ASP A 47 5.08 -8.54 -16.26
N ASN A 48 3.94 -7.91 -16.51
CA ASN A 48 2.63 -8.55 -16.63
C ASN A 48 2.22 -8.85 -18.10
N ARG A 49 3.09 -8.62 -19.09
CA ARG A 49 2.73 -8.72 -20.52
C ARG A 49 2.14 -10.07 -20.91
N ARG A 50 2.67 -11.16 -20.35
CA ARG A 50 2.18 -12.52 -20.61
C ARG A 50 0.74 -12.72 -20.12
N LEU A 51 0.37 -12.12 -18.99
CA LEU A 51 -0.98 -12.18 -18.45
C LEU A 51 -1.93 -11.34 -19.31
N VAL A 52 -1.55 -10.10 -19.59
CA VAL A 52 -2.32 -9.18 -20.43
C VAL A 52 -2.62 -9.80 -21.80
N ALA A 53 -1.63 -10.40 -22.45
CA ALA A 53 -1.80 -11.03 -23.75
C ALA A 53 -2.74 -12.25 -23.73
N ALA A 54 -2.71 -13.04 -22.64
CA ALA A 54 -3.49 -14.26 -22.54
C ALA A 54 -4.96 -14.02 -22.14
N THR A 55 -5.25 -12.94 -21.40
CA THR A 55 -6.57 -12.75 -20.77
C THR A 55 -7.18 -11.38 -20.97
N GLY A 56 -6.42 -10.41 -21.50
CA GLY A 56 -6.81 -8.99 -21.52
C GLY A 56 -6.82 -8.34 -20.13
N TRP A 57 -6.41 -9.06 -19.08
CA TRP A 57 -6.45 -8.55 -17.70
C TRP A 57 -5.58 -7.30 -17.55
N GLN A 58 -6.12 -6.31 -16.85
CA GLN A 58 -5.42 -5.07 -16.50
C GLN A 58 -5.84 -4.63 -15.08
N PRO A 59 -4.95 -3.99 -14.31
CA PRO A 59 -5.33 -3.39 -13.02
C PRO A 59 -6.42 -2.34 -13.24
N GLN A 60 -7.54 -2.46 -12.51
CA GLN A 60 -8.68 -1.55 -12.64
C GLN A 60 -8.70 -0.44 -11.58
N ILE A 61 -7.98 -0.65 -10.47
CA ILE A 61 -7.90 0.28 -9.34
C ILE A 61 -6.52 0.90 -9.34
N ASP A 62 -6.45 2.22 -9.40
CA ASP A 62 -5.18 2.95 -9.32
C ASP A 62 -4.65 2.99 -7.87
N LEU A 63 -3.34 3.29 -7.73
CA LEU A 63 -2.67 3.31 -6.43
C LEU A 63 -3.32 4.28 -5.44
N HIS A 64 -3.71 5.47 -5.89
CA HIS A 64 -4.25 6.50 -5.00
C HIS A 64 -5.61 6.07 -4.43
N THR A 65 -6.46 5.48 -5.27
CA THR A 65 -7.73 4.88 -4.82
C THR A 65 -7.46 3.78 -3.79
N SER A 66 -6.54 2.84 -4.05
CA SER A 66 -6.20 1.80 -3.07
C SER A 66 -5.66 2.35 -1.74
N LEU A 67 -4.81 3.39 -1.78
CA LEU A 67 -4.27 4.02 -0.55
C LEU A 67 -5.36 4.73 0.26
N ARG A 68 -6.32 5.37 -0.41
CA ARG A 68 -7.49 5.98 0.25
C ARG A 68 -8.33 4.92 0.93
N ASP A 69 -8.71 3.86 0.21
CA ASP A 69 -9.54 2.78 0.73
C ASP A 69 -8.88 2.10 1.93
N LEU A 70 -7.57 1.86 1.85
CA LEU A 70 -6.77 1.32 2.95
C LEU A 70 -6.81 2.23 4.18
N LEU A 71 -6.57 3.54 4.00
CA LEU A 71 -6.56 4.50 5.10
C LEU A 71 -7.94 4.63 5.75
N GLU A 72 -9.01 4.63 4.96
CA GLU A 72 -10.38 4.65 5.47
C GLU A 72 -10.74 3.37 6.23
N ALA A 73 -10.30 2.21 5.75
CA ALA A 73 -10.47 0.94 6.46
C ALA A 73 -9.80 0.98 7.84
N TRP A 74 -8.55 1.46 7.92
CA TRP A 74 -7.85 1.62 9.19
C TRP A 74 -8.55 2.61 10.13
N ARG A 75 -9.03 3.75 9.61
CA ARG A 75 -9.79 4.73 10.40
C ARG A 75 -11.06 4.14 11.00
N ARG A 76 -11.74 3.23 10.31
CA ARG A 76 -12.90 2.50 10.86
C ARG A 76 -12.44 1.52 11.94
N GLN A 77 -11.45 0.68 11.63
CA GLN A 77 -10.96 -0.35 12.54
C GLN A 77 -10.49 0.19 13.89
N VAL A 78 -9.76 1.32 13.91
CA VAL A 78 -9.27 1.91 15.18
C VAL A 78 -10.36 2.64 15.98
N ARG A 79 -11.52 2.92 15.37
CA ARG A 79 -12.67 3.54 16.04
C ARG A 79 -13.63 2.51 16.62
N GLU A 80 -13.56 1.26 16.16
CA GLU A 80 -14.25 0.16 16.82
C GLU A 80 -13.55 -0.08 18.16
N PRO A 81 -14.27 0.02 19.30
CA PRO A 81 -13.69 -0.39 20.57
C PRO A 81 -13.32 -1.86 20.46
N TYR A 82 -12.06 -2.17 20.76
CA TYR A 82 -11.58 -3.54 20.84
C TYR A 82 -12.56 -4.31 21.73
N GLY A 83 -13.16 -5.37 21.18
CA GLY A 83 -14.30 -6.05 21.80
C GLY A 83 -14.07 -6.29 23.29
N GLU A 84 -15.06 -5.89 24.10
CA GLU A 84 -15.29 -6.50 25.39
C GLU A 84 -15.22 -8.02 25.17
N ALA A 85 -14.21 -8.66 25.73
CA ALA A 85 -14.19 -10.10 25.80
C ALA A 85 -15.45 -10.49 26.57
N THR A 86 -16.45 -11.03 25.88
CA THR A 86 -17.50 -11.81 26.53
C THR A 86 -16.82 -13.00 27.19
N GLU A 87 -16.43 -12.83 28.45
CA GLU A 87 -16.23 -13.93 29.39
C GLU A 87 -17.58 -14.63 29.57
N THR A 88 -17.61 -15.91 29.25
CA THR A 88 -18.61 -16.87 29.76
C THR A 88 -17.84 -18.01 30.40
#